data_AF-A0A924Z778-F1
#
_entry.id   AF-A0A924Z778-F1
#
_cell.length_a   1.000
_cell.length_b   1.000
_cell.length_c   1.000
_cell.angle_alpha   90.00
_cell.angle_beta   90.00
_cell.angle_gamma   90.00
#
_symmetry.space_group_name_H-M   'P 1'
#
loop_
_entity.id
_entity.type
_entity.pdbx_description
1 polymer ?
#
loop_
_entity_poly.entity_id
_entity_poly.type
_entity_poly.pdbx_seq_one_letter_code
_entity_poly.pdbx_strand_id
1 'polypeptide(L)'
;MSHLIARAALKLGTLLVATAFCGAALAADVELLPDGLLTPTTKEQTKPNQFKKAGPWRIGVSFGGVGNTWIVQMIQEMKFAAAQRKEITEFIFVEANWQAAKQVADVEDLLTKKVDAIIIGPISAAIGAPLAEKAAKTGIPVVVFGAF
;
A
#
# COMPACT_ATOMS: atom_id res chain seq x y z
N MET A 1 -83.31 8.26 23.94
CA MET A 1 -83.42 7.05 23.11
C MET A 1 -83.30 7.56 21.67
N SER A 2 -82.29 7.26 20.86
CA SER A 2 -81.66 5.96 20.69
C SER A 2 -80.26 6.11 20.05
N HIS A 3 -79.34 5.26 20.52
CA HIS A 3 -78.12 4.75 19.86
C HIS A 3 -76.98 5.74 19.54
N LEU A 4 -75.94 5.78 20.39
CA LEU A 4 -74.77 4.88 20.39
C LEU A 4 -73.75 5.21 19.28
N ILE A 5 -72.57 5.64 19.75
CA ILE A 5 -71.26 5.15 19.32
C ILE A 5 -70.91 5.36 17.84
N ALA A 6 -70.16 6.41 17.54
CA ALA A 6 -69.03 6.29 16.62
C ALA A 6 -68.07 7.48 16.76
N ARG A 7 -66.85 7.15 17.21
CA ARG A 7 -65.59 7.75 16.75
C ARG A 7 -65.33 9.18 17.24
N ALA A 8 -64.70 9.33 18.39
CA ALA A 8 -63.26 9.26 18.57
C ALA A 8 -62.50 10.42 17.89
N ALA A 9 -61.80 11.15 18.77
CA ALA A 9 -60.60 11.92 18.50
C ALA A 9 -60.75 13.25 17.76
N LEU A 10 -60.84 14.34 18.52
CA LEU A 10 -59.90 15.42 18.31
C LEU A 10 -59.42 15.94 19.66
N LYS A 11 -58.20 15.52 20.01
CA LYS A 11 -57.57 15.72 21.30
C LYS A 11 -57.10 17.17 21.45
N LEU A 12 -57.59 17.75 22.53
CA LEU A 12 -56.99 18.78 23.39
C LEU A 12 -55.47 18.92 23.19
N GLY A 13 -55.05 20.05 22.63
CA GLY A 13 -53.64 20.44 22.58
C GLY A 13 -53.20 20.92 23.96
N THR A 14 -52.21 20.25 24.54
CA THR A 14 -51.50 20.76 25.72
C THR A 14 -50.03 20.36 25.61
N LEU A 15 -49.24 21.38 25.27
CA LEU A 15 -47.85 21.66 25.65
C LEU A 15 -47.02 20.47 26.18
N LEU A 16 -46.13 19.93 25.35
CA LEU A 16 -45.06 19.01 25.77
C LEU A 16 -43.69 19.66 25.53
N VAL A 17 -43.13 20.21 26.62
CA VAL A 17 -41.72 20.21 27.01
C VAL A 17 -40.67 20.25 25.88
N ALA A 18 -40.18 21.46 25.57
CA ALA A 18 -38.96 21.67 24.81
C ALA A 18 -37.72 21.58 25.73
N THR A 19 -37.37 20.39 26.18
CA THR A 19 -36.06 20.13 26.82
C THR A 19 -35.60 18.72 26.48
N ALA A 20 -35.01 18.53 25.30
CA ALA A 20 -34.04 17.46 25.05
C ALA A 20 -33.52 17.59 23.62
N PHE A 21 -32.26 18.01 23.49
CA PHE A 21 -31.21 17.49 22.60
C PHE A 21 -30.21 18.58 22.24
N CYS A 22 -29.45 19.03 23.24
CA CYS A 22 -28.07 19.43 22.99
C CYS A 22 -27.20 18.27 23.46
N GLY A 23 -27.33 17.12 22.79
CA GLY A 23 -26.29 16.11 22.88
C GLY A 23 -25.07 16.71 22.21
N ALA A 24 -23.96 16.86 22.93
CA ALA A 24 -22.68 17.12 22.29
C ALA A 24 -22.54 16.06 21.20
N ALA A 25 -22.57 16.47 19.93
CA ALA A 25 -22.17 15.61 18.85
C ALA A 25 -20.68 15.34 19.08
N LEU A 26 -20.37 14.27 19.81
CA LEU A 26 -19.03 13.72 19.82
C LEU A 26 -18.78 13.33 18.37
N ALA A 27 -17.99 14.15 17.67
CA ALA A 27 -17.46 13.76 16.39
C ALA A 27 -16.81 12.40 16.60
N ALA A 28 -17.24 11.38 15.85
CA ALA A 28 -16.53 10.12 15.83
C ALA A 28 -15.07 10.42 15.50
N ASP A 29 -14.14 9.85 16.27
CA ASP A 29 -12.71 9.99 15.98
C ASP A 29 -12.49 9.57 14.52
N VAL A 30 -11.89 10.45 13.73
CA VAL A 30 -11.59 10.17 12.33
C VAL A 30 -10.48 9.13 12.33
N GLU A 31 -10.83 7.87 12.08
CA GLU A 31 -9.87 6.80 11.88
C GLU A 31 -9.09 7.07 10.59
N LEU A 32 -7.88 7.65 10.75
CA LEU A 32 -7.00 7.98 9.63
C LEU A 32 -6.35 6.74 9.02
N LEU A 33 -6.09 5.71 9.84
CA LEU A 33 -5.45 4.46 9.45
C LEU A 33 -6.13 3.29 10.17
N PRO A 34 -6.33 2.15 9.48
CA PRO A 34 -6.88 0.95 10.11
C PRO A 34 -6.01 0.45 11.25
N ASP A 35 -6.65 -0.01 12.32
CA ASP A 35 -5.98 -0.74 13.38
C ASP A 35 -5.26 -1.98 12.83
N GLY A 36 -4.00 -2.16 13.25
CA GLY A 36 -3.19 -3.29 12.84
C GLY A 36 -2.63 -3.23 11.42
N LEU A 37 -2.65 -2.07 10.74
CA LEU A 37 -2.03 -1.87 9.42
C LEU A 37 -0.57 -2.35 9.35
N LEU A 38 0.16 -2.25 10.45
CA LEU A 38 1.57 -2.67 10.55
C LEU A 38 1.73 -4.11 11.08
N THR A 39 0.63 -4.81 11.35
CA THR A 39 0.67 -6.20 11.83
C THR A 39 1.12 -7.12 10.68
N PRO A 40 2.12 -7.99 10.89
CA PRO A 40 2.53 -8.96 9.89
C PRO A 40 1.37 -9.88 9.48
N THR A 41 1.15 -10.02 8.18
CA THR A 41 0.11 -10.89 7.61
C THR A 41 0.56 -12.34 7.42
N THR A 42 1.86 -12.62 7.60
CA THR A 42 2.46 -13.96 7.48
C THR A 42 3.52 -14.20 8.54
N LYS A 43 3.71 -15.48 8.90
CA LYS A 43 4.82 -15.96 9.73
C LYS A 43 6.04 -16.36 8.90
N GLU A 44 5.91 -16.39 7.57
CA GLU A 44 7.00 -16.71 6.67
C GLU A 44 8.09 -15.65 6.76
N GLN A 45 9.34 -16.09 6.92
CA GLN A 45 10.50 -15.22 7.00
C GLN A 45 11.61 -15.78 6.12
N THR A 46 12.30 -14.90 5.41
CA THR A 46 13.58 -15.23 4.76
C THR A 46 14.56 -15.72 5.82
N LYS A 47 15.24 -16.84 5.57
CA LYS A 47 16.17 -17.39 6.56
C LYS A 47 17.33 -16.41 6.79
N PRO A 48 17.86 -16.32 8.03
CA PRO A 48 19.05 -15.52 8.29
C PRO A 48 20.19 -15.88 7.32
N ASN A 49 20.84 -14.86 6.77
CA ASN A 49 21.96 -15.00 5.82
C ASN A 49 21.64 -15.73 4.50
N GLN A 50 20.36 -16.02 4.17
CA GLN A 50 19.99 -16.73 2.95
C GLN A 50 20.54 -16.08 1.66
N PHE A 51 20.57 -14.74 1.63
CA PHE A 51 21.09 -13.95 0.51
C PHE A 51 22.36 -13.20 0.86
N LYS A 52 23.12 -13.66 1.87
CA LYS A 52 24.35 -12.99 2.30
C LYS A 52 25.35 -13.01 1.14
N LYS A 53 25.71 -11.82 0.67
CA LYS A 53 26.69 -11.61 -0.39
C LYS A 53 27.57 -10.42 -0.03
N ALA A 54 28.89 -10.55 -0.15
CA ALA A 54 29.80 -9.42 0.01
C ALA A 54 29.59 -8.44 -1.16
N GLY A 55 29.69 -7.13 -0.87
CA GLY A 55 29.66 -6.11 -1.91
C GLY A 55 30.91 -6.16 -2.81
N PRO A 56 30.98 -5.28 -3.83
CA PRO A 56 30.00 -4.25 -4.14
C PRO A 56 28.70 -4.80 -4.76
N TRP A 57 27.60 -4.05 -4.62
CA TRP A 57 26.26 -4.42 -5.07
C TRP A 57 25.73 -3.49 -6.15
N ARG A 58 24.96 -4.09 -7.06
CA ARG A 58 24.14 -3.43 -8.07
C ARG A 58 22.68 -3.67 -7.70
N ILE A 59 21.91 -2.61 -7.48
CA ILE A 59 20.52 -2.73 -7.03
C ILE A 59 19.59 -2.23 -8.14
N GLY A 60 18.65 -3.07 -8.53
CA GLY A 60 17.61 -2.74 -9.50
C GLY A 60 16.28 -2.41 -8.82
N VAL A 61 15.57 -1.41 -9.33
CA VAL A 61 14.22 -1.06 -8.89
C VAL A 61 13.31 -1.00 -10.11
N SER A 62 12.21 -1.75 -10.07
CA SER A 62 11.11 -1.65 -11.04
C SER A 62 9.87 -1.12 -10.35
N PHE A 63 9.38 0.04 -10.77
CA PHE A 63 8.23 0.71 -10.17
C PHE A 63 7.09 0.90 -11.18
N GLY A 64 5.84 0.87 -10.72
CA GLY A 64 4.67 0.89 -11.61
C GLY A 64 4.55 2.15 -12.47
N GLY A 65 4.81 3.33 -11.93
CA GLY A 65 4.78 4.59 -12.67
C GLY A 65 4.93 5.79 -11.75
N VAL A 66 5.13 6.98 -12.31
CA VAL A 66 5.27 8.23 -11.53
C VAL A 66 4.02 9.08 -11.73
N GLY A 67 3.17 9.18 -10.71
CA GLY A 67 1.87 9.87 -10.80
C GLY A 67 1.60 10.95 -9.75
N ASN A 68 2.43 11.05 -8.70
CA ASN A 68 2.24 12.03 -7.63
C ASN A 68 3.57 12.42 -6.96
N THR A 69 3.53 13.45 -6.12
CA THR A 69 4.71 14.00 -5.44
C THR A 69 5.33 13.02 -4.44
N TRP A 70 4.53 12.16 -3.80
CA TRP A 70 5.05 11.12 -2.91
C TRP A 70 6.00 10.17 -3.68
N ILE A 71 5.62 9.73 -4.89
CA ILE A 71 6.48 8.88 -5.72
C ILE A 71 7.77 9.62 -6.09
N VAL A 72 7.68 10.90 -6.46
CA VAL A 72 8.85 11.70 -6.80
C VAL A 72 9.81 11.79 -5.62
N GLN A 73 9.30 12.09 -4.42
CA GLN A 73 10.09 12.15 -3.20
C GLN A 73 10.73 10.80 -2.89
N MET A 74 9.95 9.72 -2.91
CA MET A 74 10.41 8.35 -2.69
C MET A 74 11.58 7.99 -3.63
N ILE A 75 11.48 8.32 -4.93
CA ILE A 75 12.57 8.06 -5.89
C ILE A 75 13.85 8.80 -5.50
N GLN A 76 13.74 10.08 -5.10
CA GLN A 76 14.90 10.88 -4.70
C GLN A 76 15.52 10.36 -3.41
N GLU A 77 14.70 9.98 -2.43
CA GLU A 77 15.16 9.42 -1.16
C GLU A 77 15.85 8.06 -1.36
N MET A 78 15.31 7.18 -2.22
CA MET A 78 15.96 5.91 -2.55
C MET A 78 17.33 6.14 -3.19
N LYS A 79 17.42 7.06 -4.16
CA LYS A 79 18.69 7.41 -4.82
C LYS A 79 19.69 8.01 -3.83
N PHE A 80 19.23 8.93 -2.98
CA PHE A 80 20.06 9.53 -1.94
C PHE A 80 20.59 8.47 -0.97
N ALA A 81 19.73 7.59 -0.46
CA ALA A 81 20.12 6.51 0.44
C ALA A 81 21.15 5.57 -0.21
N ALA A 82 20.95 5.21 -1.48
CA ALA A 82 21.92 4.39 -2.21
C ALA A 82 23.28 5.10 -2.35
N ALA A 83 23.29 6.40 -2.68
CA ALA A 83 24.52 7.18 -2.83
C ALA A 83 25.32 7.34 -1.52
N GLN A 84 24.67 7.23 -0.35
CA GLN A 84 25.36 7.23 0.95
C GLN A 84 26.13 5.93 1.24
N ARG A 85 25.97 4.88 0.41
CA ARG A 85 26.53 3.55 0.66
C ARG A 85 27.61 3.23 -0.35
N LYS A 86 28.86 3.21 0.09
CA LYS A 86 30.03 2.88 -0.75
C LYS A 86 29.97 1.46 -1.30
N GLU A 87 29.22 0.57 -0.65
CA GLU A 87 29.03 -0.80 -1.12
C GLU A 87 28.06 -0.90 -2.31
N ILE A 88 27.29 0.15 -2.61
CA ILE A 88 26.37 0.17 -3.76
C ILE A 88 27.07 0.89 -4.91
N THR A 89 27.53 0.13 -5.91
CA THR A 89 28.23 0.69 -7.07
C THR A 89 27.30 1.09 -8.20
N GLU A 90 26.08 0.55 -8.24
CA GLU A 90 25.07 0.91 -9.22
C GLU A 90 23.67 0.84 -8.62
N PHE A 91 22.87 1.87 -8.88
CA PHE A 91 21.46 1.92 -8.50
C PHE A 91 20.62 2.23 -9.74
N ILE A 92 19.88 1.25 -10.22
CA ILE A 92 19.12 1.32 -11.46
C ILE A 92 17.64 1.46 -11.11
N PHE A 93 17.04 2.60 -11.41
CA PHE A 93 15.60 2.81 -11.24
C PHE A 93 14.92 2.88 -12.61
N VAL A 94 13.95 2.01 -12.84
CA VAL A 94 13.09 2.01 -14.03
C VAL A 94 11.63 2.08 -13.60
N GLU A 95 10.83 2.82 -14.38
CA GLU A 95 9.39 2.96 -14.15
C GLU A 95 8.62 2.45 -15.35
N ALA A 96 7.48 1.79 -15.12
CA ALA A 96 6.73 1.10 -16.15
C ALA A 96 5.66 1.97 -16.84
N ASN A 97 5.53 3.25 -16.48
CA ASN A 97 4.50 4.18 -16.96
C ASN A 97 3.10 3.54 -16.96
N TRP A 98 2.77 2.83 -15.89
CA TRP A 98 1.51 2.10 -15.67
C TRP A 98 1.20 1.01 -16.71
N GLN A 99 2.21 0.56 -17.46
CA GLN A 99 2.07 -0.48 -18.47
C GLN A 99 2.60 -1.81 -17.92
N ALA A 100 1.70 -2.76 -17.66
CA ALA A 100 2.05 -4.07 -17.12
C ALA A 100 3.09 -4.82 -17.97
N ALA A 101 2.94 -4.81 -19.30
CA ALA A 101 3.90 -5.44 -20.21
C ALA A 101 5.30 -4.81 -20.10
N LYS A 102 5.38 -3.48 -19.92
CA LYS A 102 6.63 -2.80 -19.67
C LYS A 102 7.22 -3.19 -18.32
N GLN A 103 6.42 -3.31 -17.26
CA GLN A 103 6.90 -3.74 -15.95
C GLN A 103 7.52 -5.14 -15.97
N VAL A 104 6.93 -6.05 -16.76
CA VAL A 104 7.51 -7.39 -16.99
C VAL A 104 8.87 -7.27 -17.68
N ALA A 105 8.96 -6.51 -18.77
CA ALA A 105 10.22 -6.30 -19.49
C ALA A 105 11.29 -5.63 -18.62
N ASP A 106 10.91 -4.64 -17.81
CA ASP A 106 11.80 -3.95 -16.87
C ASP A 106 12.44 -4.94 -15.87
N VAL A 107 11.65 -5.86 -15.29
CA VAL A 107 12.19 -6.88 -14.38
C VAL A 107 13.09 -7.88 -15.14
N GLU A 108 12.71 -8.29 -16.35
CA GLU A 108 13.53 -9.18 -17.18
C GLU A 108 14.87 -8.55 -17.55
N ASP A 109 14.89 -7.26 -17.84
CA ASP A 109 16.09 -6.49 -18.13
C ASP A 109 16.99 -6.39 -16.88
N LEU A 110 16.42 -6.15 -15.70
CA LEU A 110 17.19 -6.13 -14.44
C LEU A 110 17.82 -7.50 -14.15
N LEU A 111 17.07 -8.60 -14.36
CA LEU A 111 17.59 -9.96 -14.22
C LEU A 111 18.71 -10.24 -15.23
N THR A 112 18.53 -9.84 -16.48
CA THR A 112 19.53 -10.00 -17.55
C THR A 112 20.80 -9.20 -17.25
N LYS A 113 20.65 -8.01 -16.67
CA LYS A 113 21.76 -7.19 -16.18
C LYS A 113 22.47 -7.80 -14.98
N LYS A 114 21.96 -8.88 -14.37
CA LYS A 114 22.56 -9.57 -13.21
C LYS A 114 22.76 -8.61 -12.02
N VAL A 115 21.71 -7.89 -11.65
CA VAL A 115 21.70 -7.13 -10.39
C VAL A 115 21.76 -8.07 -9.18
N ASP A 116 22.25 -7.56 -8.05
CA ASP A 116 22.44 -8.32 -6.81
C ASP A 116 21.18 -8.35 -5.93
N ALA A 117 20.27 -7.40 -6.12
CA ALA A 117 18.97 -7.33 -5.48
C ALA A 117 17.97 -6.60 -6.39
N ILE A 118 16.70 -6.99 -6.31
CA ILE A 118 15.60 -6.30 -6.99
C ILE A 118 14.61 -5.78 -5.96
N ILE A 119 14.20 -4.53 -6.15
CA ILE A 119 13.07 -3.93 -5.46
C ILE A 119 11.93 -3.79 -6.46
N ILE A 120 10.75 -4.31 -6.13
CA ILE A 120 9.56 -4.26 -6.99
C ILE A 120 8.47 -3.45 -6.29
N GLY A 121 8.07 -2.33 -6.90
CA GLY A 121 6.82 -1.64 -6.61
C GLY A 121 5.80 -1.97 -7.69
N PRO A 122 5.01 -3.05 -7.54
CA PRO A 122 4.21 -3.58 -8.62
C PRO A 122 2.98 -2.69 -8.88
N ILE A 123 2.51 -2.66 -10.13
CA ILE A 123 1.26 -1.97 -10.49
C ILE A 123 0.06 -2.58 -9.75
N SER A 124 0.08 -3.89 -9.52
CA SER A 124 -0.92 -4.62 -8.76
C SER A 124 -0.36 -5.94 -8.22
N ALA A 125 -1.06 -6.55 -7.25
CA ALA A 125 -0.70 -7.87 -6.72
C ALA A 125 -0.59 -8.95 -7.81
N ALA A 126 -1.51 -8.93 -8.79
CA ALA A 126 -1.57 -9.90 -9.88
C ALA A 126 -0.34 -9.84 -10.81
N ILE A 127 0.29 -8.66 -10.92
CA ILE A 127 1.55 -8.48 -11.67
C ILE A 127 2.76 -8.73 -10.75
N GLY A 128 2.71 -8.26 -9.51
CA GLY A 128 3.83 -8.34 -8.57
C GLY A 128 4.19 -9.75 -8.14
N ALA A 129 3.20 -10.58 -7.78
CA ALA A 129 3.42 -11.94 -7.31
C ALA A 129 4.22 -12.81 -8.30
N PRO A 130 3.82 -12.95 -9.59
CA PRO A 130 4.59 -13.76 -10.52
C PRO A 130 5.98 -13.17 -10.84
N LEU A 131 6.14 -11.84 -10.83
CA LEU A 131 7.45 -11.20 -11.04
C LEU A 131 8.40 -11.44 -9.87
N ALA A 132 7.91 -11.32 -8.64
CA ALA A 132 8.69 -11.60 -7.44
C ALA A 132 9.09 -13.09 -7.37
N GLU A 133 8.17 -14.01 -7.69
CA GLU A 133 8.47 -15.44 -7.75
C GLU A 133 9.53 -15.75 -8.83
N LYS A 134 9.37 -15.19 -10.03
CA LYS A 134 10.33 -15.35 -11.14
C LYS A 134 11.72 -14.86 -10.74
N ALA A 135 11.82 -13.67 -10.17
CA ALA A 135 13.09 -13.11 -9.74
C ALA A 135 13.72 -13.93 -8.58
N ALA A 136 12.93 -14.32 -7.58
CA ALA A 136 13.42 -15.13 -6.46
C ALA A 136 13.99 -16.50 -6.90
N LYS A 137 13.39 -17.14 -7.92
CA LYS A 137 13.90 -18.41 -8.50
C LYS A 137 15.29 -18.29 -9.12
N THR A 138 15.75 -17.07 -9.44
CA THR A 138 17.12 -16.84 -9.93
C THR A 138 18.16 -16.75 -8.81
N GLY A 139 17.73 -16.85 -7.54
CA GLY A 139 18.59 -16.68 -6.38
C GLY A 139 18.86 -15.22 -5.99
N ILE A 140 18.24 -14.26 -6.69
CA ILE A 140 18.32 -12.83 -6.36
C ILE A 140 17.28 -12.50 -5.27
N PRO A 141 17.65 -11.81 -4.17
CA PRO A 141 16.70 -11.33 -3.18
C PRO A 141 15.76 -10.28 -3.79
N VAL A 142 14.47 -10.43 -3.49
CA VAL A 142 13.42 -9.52 -3.95
C VAL A 142 12.79 -8.84 -2.74
N VAL A 143 12.72 -7.51 -2.78
CA VAL A 143 11.94 -6.70 -1.83
C VAL A 143 10.72 -6.16 -2.55
N VAL A 144 9.53 -6.49 -2.08
CA VAL A 144 8.29 -5.91 -2.60
C VAL A 144 7.84 -4.79 -1.66
N PHE A 145 7.49 -3.63 -2.21
CA PHE A 145 7.00 -2.49 -1.43
C PHE A 145 6.00 -1.66 -2.23
N GLY A 146 5.16 -0.88 -1.55
CA GLY A 146 4.19 0.02 -2.18
C GLY A 146 2.76 -0.28 -1.74
N ALA A 147 1.85 0.60 -2.15
CA ALA A 147 0.43 0.50 -1.90
C ALA A 147 -0.29 0.24 -3.23
N PHE A 148 -1.05 -0.85 -3.29
CA PHE A 148 -1.99 -1.17 -4.36
C PHE A 148 -3.26 -1.74 -3.75
#